data_AF-A0A6A5ARU0-F1
#
_entry.id   AF-A0A6A5ARU0-F1
#
_cell.length_a   1.000
_cell.length_b   1.000
_cell.length_c   1.000
_cell.angle_alpha   90.00
_cell.angle_beta   90.00
_cell.angle_gamma   90.00
#
_symmetry.space_group_name_H-M   'P 1'
#
loop_
_entity.id
_entity.type
_entity.pdbx_description
1 polymer ?
#
loop_
_entity_poly.entity_id
_entity_poly.type
_entity_poly.pdbx_seq_one_letter_code
_entity_poly.pdbx_strand_id
1 'polypeptide(L)'
;MLRGLRVCVDEAVAGVELTLGLSVMQKLGYSDKTLLENARRQQAEWDFADQSIATPGEAMHRALCVEETLVNDIDDDDGVCCATPDWGTDPYPTDGQVDDDPVRTVLMSRVADAASQGMDEESVRRLQDVLVEFKDVFRLKFGRDPPVKVEPLRCI
;
A
#
# COMPACT_ATOMS: atom_id res chain seq x y z
N MET A 1 6.01 15.91 27.99
CA MET A 1 4.69 15.37 28.35
C MET A 1 3.74 15.64 27.20
N LEU A 2 3.12 14.61 26.62
CA LEU A 2 2.07 14.77 25.61
C LEU A 2 0.78 15.16 26.34
N ARG A 3 0.41 16.45 26.31
CA ARG A 3 -0.80 16.98 26.94
C ARG A 3 -1.76 17.47 25.86
N GLY A 4 -3.06 17.34 26.10
CA GLY A 4 -4.10 17.85 25.19
C GLY A 4 -4.41 16.97 23.98
N LEU A 5 -3.85 15.75 23.91
CA LEU A 5 -4.16 14.80 22.85
C LEU A 5 -5.55 14.20 23.07
N ARG A 6 -6.47 14.41 22.13
CA ARG A 6 -7.79 13.77 22.11
C ARG A 6 -7.65 12.43 21.40
N VAL A 7 -7.86 11.34 22.12
CA VAL A 7 -7.72 9.97 21.64
C VAL A 7 -9.00 9.22 21.93
N CYS A 8 -9.58 8.58 20.90
CA CYS A 8 -10.67 7.64 21.09
C CYS A 8 -10.13 6.37 21.74
N VAL A 9 -10.41 6.19 23.03
CA VAL A 9 -10.08 4.97 23.79
C VAL A 9 -11.31 4.08 23.80
N ASP A 10 -11.12 2.80 23.47
CA ASP A 10 -12.14 1.78 23.72
C ASP A 10 -12.15 1.45 25.21
N GLU A 11 -13.23 1.81 25.91
CA GLU A 11 -13.40 1.60 27.36
C GLU A 11 -13.41 0.11 27.76
N ALA A 12 -13.60 -0.81 26.82
CA ALA A 12 -13.53 -2.24 27.08
C ALA A 12 -12.11 -2.77 27.30
N VAL A 13 -11.07 -2.01 26.93
CA VAL A 13 -9.67 -2.41 27.05
C VAL A 13 -9.02 -1.76 28.27
N ALA A 14 -8.51 -2.57 29.20
CA ALA A 14 -7.95 -2.11 30.46
C ALA A 14 -6.63 -1.31 30.33
N GLY A 15 -6.01 -1.29 29.15
CA GLY A 15 -4.76 -0.58 28.87
C GLY A 15 -4.80 0.14 27.54
N VAL A 16 -4.25 1.36 27.50
CA VAL A 16 -4.06 2.13 26.27
C VAL A 16 -2.59 1.99 25.86
N GLU A 17 -2.35 1.30 24.75
CA GLU A 17 -1.03 1.29 24.12
C GLU A 17 -0.96 2.40 23.07
N LEU A 18 0.12 3.18 23.11
CA LEU A 18 0.37 4.29 22.19
C LEU A 18 1.74 4.11 21.54
N THR A 19 1.76 3.95 20.21
CA THR A 19 2.99 3.96 19.43
C THR A 19 3.37 5.40 19.10
N LEU A 20 4.62 5.78 19.40
CA LEU A 20 5.16 7.08 19.07
C LEU A 20 6.20 6.95 17.96
N GLY A 21 6.12 7.82 16.97
CA GLY A 21 7.15 7.91 15.92
C GLY A 21 8.47 8.45 16.46
N LEU A 22 9.56 8.10 15.77
CA LEU A 22 10.93 8.45 16.15
C LEU A 22 11.14 9.96 16.35
N SER A 23 10.62 10.79 15.45
CA SER A 23 10.75 12.25 15.53
C SER A 23 10.06 12.84 16.76
N VAL A 24 8.94 12.25 17.19
CA VAL A 24 8.24 12.67 18.43
C VAL A 24 9.04 12.26 19.65
N MET A 25 9.59 11.04 19.66
CA MET A 25 10.45 10.56 20.75
C MET A 25 11.70 11.43 20.91
N GLN A 26 12.34 11.84 19.80
CA GLN A 26 13.49 12.74 19.82
C GLN A 26 13.14 14.12 20.40
N LYS A 27 11.99 14.69 20.02
CA LYS A 27 11.49 15.95 20.62
C LYS A 27 11.20 15.83 22.12
N LEU A 28 10.85 14.63 22.59
CA LEU A 28 10.64 14.34 24.02
C LEU A 28 11.96 14.08 24.78
N GLY A 29 13.11 14.13 24.11
CA GLY A 29 14.43 13.95 24.71
C GLY A 29 14.91 12.49 24.76
N TYR A 30 14.21 11.58 24.09
CA TYR A 30 14.70 10.20 23.92
C TYR A 30 15.71 10.15 22.79
N SER A 31 16.72 9.28 22.94
CA SER A 31 17.68 9.00 21.87
C SER A 31 17.59 7.54 21.48
N ASP A 32 17.70 7.26 20.19
CA ASP A 32 17.60 5.92 19.64
C ASP A 32 18.62 4.98 20.28
N LYS A 33 19.86 5.47 20.46
CA LYS A 33 20.96 4.72 21.08
C LYS A 33 20.65 4.33 22.51
N THR A 34 20.22 5.28 23.34
CA THR A 34 19.89 4.98 24.74
C THR A 34 18.69 4.06 24.85
N LEU A 35 17.71 4.20 23.96
CA LEU A 35 16.52 3.35 23.93
C LEU A 35 16.89 1.90 23.57
N LEU A 36 17.70 1.71 22.52
CA LEU A 36 18.16 0.39 22.07
C LEU A 36 19.10 -0.26 23.09
N GLU A 37 20.00 0.51 23.71
CA GLU A 37 20.87 -0.01 24.77
C GLU A 37 20.07 -0.45 26.00
N ASN A 38 19.05 0.32 26.40
CA ASN A 38 18.17 -0.04 27.51
C ASN A 38 17.32 -1.27 27.18
N ALA A 39 16.78 -1.36 25.96
CA ALA A 39 16.04 -2.52 25.50
C ALA A 39 16.92 -3.77 25.53
N ARG A 40 18.15 -3.68 24.98
CA ARG A 40 19.11 -4.79 24.97
C ARG A 40 19.53 -5.23 26.38
N ARG A 41 19.62 -4.30 27.34
CA ARG A 41 19.87 -4.63 28.76
C ARG A 41 18.72 -5.42 29.39
N GLN A 42 17.49 -5.14 28.98
CA GLN A 42 16.31 -5.85 29.49
C GLN A 42 16.16 -7.22 28.82
N GLN A 43 16.39 -7.27 27.51
CA GLN A 43 16.26 -8.48 26.72
C GLN A 43 17.23 -8.42 25.53
N ALA A 44 18.19 -9.35 25.51
CA ALA A 44 19.21 -9.40 24.46
C ALA A 44 18.66 -9.86 23.12
N GLU A 45 17.65 -10.74 23.16
CA GLU A 45 16.98 -11.31 21.99
C GLU A 45 15.46 -11.28 22.22
N TRP A 46 14.74 -10.58 21.34
CA TRP A 46 13.30 -10.62 21.29
C TRP A 46 12.87 -11.84 20.49
N ASP A 47 12.81 -13.00 21.16
CA ASP A 47 12.20 -14.20 20.60
C ASP A 47 10.69 -14.18 20.88
N PHE A 48 9.90 -14.24 19.82
CA PHE A 48 8.45 -14.33 19.89
C PHE A 48 7.96 -15.78 20.04
N ALA A 49 8.85 -16.78 20.01
CA ALA A 49 8.50 -18.19 20.10
C ALA A 49 7.89 -18.58 21.47
N ASP A 50 8.36 -17.96 22.55
CA ASP A 50 7.91 -18.25 23.92
C ASP A 50 6.71 -17.39 24.38
N GLN A 51 6.31 -16.41 23.57
CA GLN A 51 5.06 -15.70 23.82
C GLN A 51 3.92 -16.62 23.38
N SER A 52 3.37 -17.37 24.34
CA SER A 52 2.05 -17.99 24.17
C SER A 52 1.12 -16.89 23.70
N ILE A 53 0.76 -16.89 22.42
CA ILE A 53 0.03 -15.84 21.69
C ILE A 53 -0.92 -15.15 22.66
N ALA A 54 -0.45 -14.06 23.27
CA ALA A 54 -1.18 -13.36 24.30
C ALA A 54 -2.14 -12.48 23.54
N THR A 55 -3.25 -13.11 23.13
CA THR A 55 -4.23 -12.58 22.19
C THR A 55 -3.65 -12.46 20.79
N PRO A 56 -4.33 -12.97 19.74
CA PRO A 56 -4.00 -12.65 18.37
C PRO A 56 -3.77 -11.15 18.28
N GLY A 57 -2.63 -10.76 17.69
CA GLY A 57 -2.27 -9.37 17.50
C GLY A 57 -3.34 -8.64 16.72
N GLU A 58 -4.32 -8.09 17.41
CA GLU A 58 -4.90 -6.81 17.07
C GLU A 58 -3.84 -5.74 17.34
N ALA A 59 -2.76 -5.78 16.59
CA ALA A 59 -2.22 -4.54 16.05
C ALA A 59 -3.28 -4.01 15.07
N MET A 60 -4.48 -3.71 15.58
CA MET A 60 -5.35 -2.75 14.95
C MET A 60 -4.47 -1.53 14.85
N HIS A 61 -4.14 -1.15 13.63
CA HIS A 61 -3.63 0.17 13.34
C HIS A 61 -4.74 1.13 13.77
N ARG A 62 -4.83 1.43 15.08
CA ARG A 62 -5.78 2.38 15.63
C ARG A 62 -5.23 3.71 15.16
N ALA A 63 -5.76 4.18 14.03
CA ALA A 63 -5.60 5.56 13.64
C ALA A 63 -6.18 6.39 14.78
N LEU A 64 -5.29 6.94 15.60
CA LEU A 64 -5.66 7.97 16.54
C LEU A 64 -5.99 9.20 15.70
N CYS A 65 -7.26 9.32 15.31
CA CYS A 65 -7.79 10.57 14.81
C CYS A 65 -7.70 11.53 16.00
N VAL A 66 -6.67 12.37 16.00
CA VAL A 66 -6.65 13.57 16.83
C VAL A 66 -7.88 14.35 16.39
N GLU A 67 -8.85 14.52 17.29
CA GLU A 67 -9.98 15.42 17.06
C GLU A 67 -9.41 16.85 17.02
N GLU A 68 -8.95 17.24 15.82
CA GLU A 68 -8.55 18.58 15.49
C GLU A 68 -9.82 19.42 15.51
N THR A 69 -9.95 20.25 16.54
CA THR A 69 -10.92 21.33 16.58
C THR A 69 -10.83 22.09 15.26
N LEU A 70 -11.92 22.03 14.51
CA LEU A 70 -12.15 22.63 13.21
C LEU A 70 -11.77 24.12 13.24
N VAL A 71 -10.52 24.45 12.90
CA VAL A 71 -10.13 25.77 12.41
C VAL A 71 -9.61 25.58 11.00
N ASN A 72 -10.58 25.65 10.11
CA ASN A 72 -10.47 25.64 8.68
C ASN A 72 -9.63 26.84 8.22
N ASP A 73 -8.30 26.70 8.16
CA ASP A 73 -7.35 27.54 7.42
C ASP A 73 -5.93 26.92 7.45
N ILE A 74 -5.82 25.61 7.20
CA ILE A 74 -4.53 24.95 6.97
C ILE A 74 -4.45 24.69 5.47
N ASP A 75 -3.45 25.29 4.83
CA ASP A 75 -3.11 25.11 3.43
C ASP A 75 -2.95 23.60 3.15
N ASP A 76 -3.75 23.08 2.22
CA ASP A 76 -3.85 21.66 1.81
C ASP A 76 -2.57 21.15 1.09
N ASP A 77 -1.37 21.55 1.52
CA ASP A 77 -0.10 21.15 0.87
C ASP A 77 0.66 20.04 1.64
N ASP A 78 0.38 19.83 2.92
CA ASP A 78 0.99 18.73 3.67
C ASP A 78 0.10 17.47 3.66
N GLY A 79 -0.14 16.96 2.44
CA GLY A 79 -0.81 15.69 2.22
C GLY A 79 -0.10 14.55 2.94
N VAL A 80 -0.72 14.00 4.00
CA VAL A 80 -0.37 12.69 4.52
C VAL A 80 -0.67 11.68 3.40
N CYS A 81 0.34 11.37 2.59
CA CYS A 81 0.27 10.32 1.58
C CYS A 81 0.08 8.98 2.29
N CYS A 82 -1.16 8.63 2.60
CA CYS A 82 -1.51 7.23 2.74
C CYS A 82 -1.09 6.55 1.43
N ALA A 83 -0.28 5.49 1.50
CA ALA A 83 0.07 4.65 0.35
C ALA A 83 -1.14 3.86 -0.20
N THR A 84 -2.35 4.33 0.07
CA THR A 84 -3.57 3.86 -0.57
C THR A 84 -3.52 4.37 -2.01
N PRO A 85 -3.42 3.47 -3.00
CA PRO A 85 -3.46 3.90 -4.39
C PRO A 85 -4.75 4.69 -4.61
N ASP A 86 -4.64 5.83 -5.29
CA ASP A 86 -5.81 6.55 -5.80
C ASP A 86 -6.52 5.65 -6.83
N TRP A 87 -7.59 4.98 -6.39
CA TRP A 87 -8.46 4.21 -7.27
C TRP A 87 -9.39 5.21 -7.95
N GLY A 88 -8.84 5.91 -8.93
CA GLY A 88 -9.53 6.98 -9.64
C GLY A 88 -10.97 6.65 -10.02
N THR A 89 -11.79 7.71 -10.05
CA THR A 89 -13.22 7.70 -10.34
C THR A 89 -13.59 6.80 -11.51
N ASP A 90 -14.66 6.04 -11.29
CA ASP A 90 -15.35 5.07 -12.14
C ASP A 90 -15.17 5.24 -13.66
N PRO A 91 -14.60 4.24 -14.36
CA PRO A 91 -14.52 4.24 -15.82
C PRO A 91 -15.69 3.47 -16.47
N TYR A 92 -16.88 3.38 -15.86
CA TYR A 92 -18.04 2.93 -16.64
C TYR A 92 -18.31 3.93 -17.77
N PRO A 93 -18.16 3.52 -19.04
CA PRO A 93 -18.38 4.43 -20.15
C PRO A 93 -19.87 4.72 -20.25
N THR A 94 -20.21 6.01 -20.17
CA THR A 94 -21.45 6.51 -20.73
C THR A 94 -21.42 6.24 -22.22
N ASP A 95 -22.47 5.61 -22.72
CA ASP A 95 -22.64 5.16 -24.12
C ASP A 95 -22.10 6.18 -25.13
N GLY A 96 -21.02 5.81 -25.82
CA GLY A 96 -20.29 6.74 -26.69
C GLY A 96 -19.10 6.11 -27.39
N GLN A 97 -19.40 5.13 -28.26
CA GLN A 97 -18.54 4.56 -29.30
C GLN A 97 -17.31 5.40 -29.72
N VAL A 98 -16.13 4.97 -29.30
CA VAL A 98 -14.90 4.96 -30.11
C VAL A 98 -14.19 3.65 -29.77
N ASP A 99 -13.78 2.88 -30.78
CA ASP A 99 -12.98 1.66 -30.64
C ASP A 99 -11.53 2.05 -30.24
N ASP A 100 -11.40 2.75 -29.12
CA ASP A 100 -10.14 3.04 -28.47
C ASP A 100 -9.86 1.88 -27.51
N ASP A 101 -9.15 0.88 -28.03
CA ASP A 101 -8.51 -0.15 -27.23
C ASP A 101 -7.08 0.32 -26.90
N PRO A 102 -6.89 1.10 -25.82
CA PRO A 102 -5.61 1.73 -25.53
C PRO A 102 -4.52 0.69 -25.26
N VAL A 103 -4.89 -0.51 -24.79
CA VAL A 103 -3.95 -1.63 -24.59
C VAL A 103 -3.39 -2.05 -25.95
N ARG A 104 -4.24 -2.31 -26.94
CA ARG A 104 -3.81 -2.67 -28.29
C ARG A 104 -2.92 -1.60 -28.92
N THR A 105 -3.26 -0.32 -28.74
CA THR A 105 -2.44 0.80 -29.25
C THR A 105 -1.03 0.75 -28.67
N VAL A 106 -0.89 0.59 -27.35
CA VAL A 106 0.42 0.48 -26.70
C VAL A 106 1.18 -0.76 -27.16
N LEU A 107 0.51 -1.91 -27.28
CA LEU A 107 1.13 -3.14 -27.75
C LEU A 107 1.67 -3.01 -29.19
N MET A 108 0.88 -2.43 -30.11
CA MET A 108 1.34 -2.20 -31.49
C MET A 108 2.49 -1.19 -31.56
N SER A 109 2.52 -0.18 -30.68
CA SER A 109 3.67 0.73 -30.56
C SER A 109 4.93 -0.04 -30.15
N ARG A 110 4.85 -1.00 -29.23
CA ARG A 110 6.00 -1.83 -28.83
C ARG A 110 6.48 -2.77 -29.94
N VAL A 111 5.56 -3.28 -30.76
CA VAL A 111 5.93 -4.06 -31.95
C VAL A 111 6.70 -3.18 -32.95
N ALA A 112 6.26 -1.93 -33.16
CA ALA A 112 6.96 -0.98 -34.01
C ALA A 112 8.35 -0.62 -33.47
N ASP A 113 8.48 -0.41 -32.16
CA ASP A 113 9.77 -0.19 -31.49
C ASP A 113 10.73 -1.36 -31.75
N ALA A 114 10.27 -2.61 -31.59
CA ALA A 114 11.08 -3.80 -31.81
C ALA A 114 11.52 -3.93 -33.28
N ALA A 115 10.61 -3.65 -34.23
CA ALA A 115 10.95 -3.62 -35.65
C ALA A 115 12.05 -2.57 -35.95
N SER A 116 11.94 -1.37 -35.33
CA SER A 116 12.95 -0.31 -35.50
C SER A 116 14.32 -0.68 -34.93
N GLN A 117 14.37 -1.59 -33.96
CA GLN A 117 15.60 -2.11 -33.36
C GLN A 117 16.23 -3.27 -34.15
N GLY A 118 15.66 -3.64 -35.31
CA GLY A 118 16.22 -4.63 -36.22
C GLY A 118 15.64 -6.03 -36.07
N MET A 119 14.45 -6.17 -35.46
CA MET A 119 13.74 -7.45 -35.42
C MET A 119 13.25 -7.84 -36.83
N ASP A 120 13.38 -9.12 -37.20
CA ASP A 120 13.00 -9.62 -38.52
C ASP A 120 11.48 -9.65 -38.73
N GLU A 121 11.02 -9.59 -39.98
CA GLU A 121 9.60 -9.52 -40.31
C GLU A 121 8.77 -10.72 -39.83
N GLU A 122 9.34 -11.92 -39.81
CA GLU A 122 8.63 -13.13 -39.37
C GLU A 122 8.42 -13.09 -37.86
N SER A 123 9.46 -12.72 -37.11
CA SER A 123 9.40 -12.48 -35.68
C SER A 123 8.45 -11.33 -35.33
N VAL A 124 8.39 -10.27 -36.14
CA VAL A 124 7.46 -9.15 -35.94
C VAL A 124 6.01 -9.62 -36.07
N ARG A 125 5.70 -10.41 -37.11
CA ARG A 125 4.36 -11.01 -37.26
C ARG A 125 4.01 -11.92 -36.11
N ARG A 126 4.93 -12.81 -35.73
CA ARG A 126 4.73 -13.73 -34.61
C ARG A 126 4.51 -13.00 -33.28
N LEU A 127 5.26 -11.94 -33.04
CA LEU A 127 5.10 -11.10 -31.85
C LEU A 127 3.73 -10.40 -31.87
N GLN A 128 3.32 -9.86 -33.01
CA GLN A 128 2.02 -9.23 -33.17
C GLN A 128 0.87 -10.20 -32.85
N ASP A 129 0.92 -11.42 -33.38
CA ASP A 129 -0.11 -12.43 -33.17
C ASP A 129 -0.25 -12.80 -31.68
N VAL A 130 0.89 -13.07 -31.01
CA VAL A 130 0.90 -13.41 -29.57
C VAL A 130 0.34 -12.26 -28.72
N LEU A 131 0.72 -11.02 -29.01
CA LEU A 131 0.24 -9.86 -28.24
C LEU A 131 -1.25 -9.58 -28.45
N VAL A 132 -1.79 -9.89 -29.64
CA VAL A 132 -3.22 -9.79 -29.92
C VAL A 132 -3.99 -10.94 -29.25
N GLU A 133 -3.44 -12.15 -29.26
CA GLU A 133 -4.04 -13.33 -28.60
C GLU A 133 -4.18 -13.12 -27.08
N PHE A 134 -3.12 -12.64 -26.43
CA PHE A 134 -3.09 -12.44 -24.97
C PHE A 134 -3.34 -11.00 -24.55
N LYS A 135 -4.08 -10.22 -25.34
CA LYS A 135 -4.35 -8.80 -25.09
C LYS A 135 -4.97 -8.56 -23.70
N ASP A 136 -5.82 -9.47 -23.24
CA ASP A 136 -6.56 -9.43 -21.97
C ASP A 136 -5.68 -9.62 -20.72
N VAL A 137 -4.46 -10.15 -20.88
CA VAL A 137 -3.48 -10.29 -19.79
C VAL A 137 -2.82 -8.94 -19.47
N PHE A 138 -2.87 -7.97 -20.38
CA PHE A 138 -2.25 -6.66 -20.21
C PHE A 138 -3.22 -5.64 -19.62
N ARG A 139 -2.70 -4.83 -18.70
CA ARG A 139 -3.46 -3.79 -18.01
C ARG A 139 -2.65 -2.49 -18.03
N LEU A 140 -3.30 -1.39 -18.41
CA LEU A 140 -2.68 -0.06 -18.34
C LEU A 140 -2.82 0.58 -16.95
N LYS A 141 -3.83 0.14 -16.20
CA LYS A 141 -4.07 0.55 -14.81
C LYS A 141 -4.45 -0.69 -14.01
N PHE A 142 -4.11 -0.69 -12.71
CA PHE A 142 -4.64 -1.70 -11.81
C PHE A 142 -6.17 -1.59 -11.78
N GLY A 143 -6.84 -2.66 -12.18
CA GLY A 143 -8.29 -2.76 -12.11
C GLY A 143 -8.74 -3.22 -10.72
N ARG A 144 -10.03 -3.13 -10.44
CA ARG A 144 -10.65 -3.84 -9.31
C ARG A 144 -10.79 -5.31 -9.68
N ASP A 145 -9.66 -6.02 -9.70
CA ASP A 145 -9.71 -7.46 -9.87
C ASP A 145 -10.38 -8.10 -8.67
N PRO A 146 -11.43 -8.90 -8.88
CA PRO A 146 -11.99 -9.67 -7.79
C PRO A 146 -10.87 -10.56 -7.22
N PRO A 147 -10.72 -10.64 -5.90
CA PRO A 147 -9.73 -11.52 -5.29
C PRO A 147 -9.97 -12.94 -5.81
N VAL A 148 -8.93 -13.49 -6.46
CA VAL A 148 -8.97 -14.86 -6.96
C VAL A 148 -9.01 -15.79 -5.76
N LYS A 149 -10.14 -16.50 -5.60
CA LYS A 149 -10.33 -17.46 -4.52
C LYS A 149 -9.45 -18.68 -4.78
N VAL A 150 -8.30 -18.74 -4.14
CA VAL A 150 -7.43 -19.91 -4.12
C VAL A 150 -7.68 -20.74 -2.88
N GLU A 151 -7.54 -22.06 -2.98
CA GLU A 151 -7.58 -22.92 -1.79
C GLU A 151 -6.41 -22.56 -0.86
N PRO A 152 -6.59 -22.62 0.48
CA PRO A 152 -5.52 -22.38 1.43
C PRO A 152 -4.32 -23.30 1.18
N LEU A 153 -3.12 -22.73 1.26
CA LEU A 153 -1.88 -23.50 1.19
C LEU A 153 -1.88 -24.56 2.30
N ARG A 154 -1.66 -25.82 1.92
CA ARG A 154 -1.49 -26.91 2.87
C ARG A 154 -0.04 -26.89 3.36
N CYS A 155 0.16 -26.72 4.66
CA CYS A 155 1.46 -27.02 5.25
C CYS A 155 1.72 -28.52 5.11
N ILE A 156 2.89 -28.86 4.56
CA ILE A 156 3.39 -30.24 4.42
C ILE A 156 4.11 -30.64 5.70
#